data_AF-A0A7Z2V0Q1-F1
#
_entry.id   AF-A0A7Z2V0Q1-F1
#
_cell.length_a   1.000
_cell.length_b   1.000
_cell.length_c   1.000
_cell.angle_alpha   90.00
_cell.angle_beta   90.00
_cell.angle_gamma   90.00
#
_symmetry.space_group_name_H-M   'P 1'
#
loop_
_entity.id
_entity.type
_entity.pdbx_description
1 polymer ?
#
loop_
_entity_poly.entity_id
_entity_poly.type
_entity_poly.pdbx_seq_one_letter_code
_entity_poly.pdbx_strand_id
1 'polypeptide(L)'
;MKKVLVDGTTLIKPIVQDLESPGMTPVLAIERALEAHLRQCFMESFSDILIKPPAVRFHSSYFKQRFASLPTLLSVGYDTWYPEITIATKPEDSFEDVSFASSGIELLPIMYGGVVSRVFRLKVKKLKRQINHTITINHIRLGTDFIQAIQNALSHATLLQPLIANFGPEVVSWWHRAVTFDHMLTGERFLCSCSMPYHNDAIMRPHFEHIGIGDLRKCLVGFKYSENLCHLCISRKASDDERYGASIETNYNAYVAQVMLDLGVDERTARAEIMHVLGLSRWKRESALYGLIREIFPDNLVLREASPDWLGRMRIDIYLPELGLAIEHQGEQHYKPLPVFGGEEAHHRVVMRDELKRRMCLENGVAVIDFKYDAALTKTAVKHRLRRYLEP
;
A
#
# COMPACT_ATOMS: atom_id res chain seq x y z
N MET A 1 -5.41 -3.84 42.77
CA MET A 1 -5.79 -3.16 41.51
C MET A 1 -4.53 -2.55 40.90
N LYS A 2 -4.17 -2.95 39.67
CA LYS A 2 -3.00 -2.39 38.97
C LYS A 2 -3.37 -1.03 38.38
N LYS A 3 -2.51 -0.03 38.56
CA LYS A 3 -2.69 1.32 38.03
C LYS A 3 -1.76 1.53 36.86
N VAL A 4 -2.29 1.95 35.71
CA VAL A 4 -1.53 2.27 34.50
C VAL A 4 -1.52 3.79 34.32
N LEU A 5 -0.32 4.36 34.23
CA LEU A 5 -0.12 5.78 33.96
C LEU A 5 0.13 5.98 32.47
N VAL A 6 -0.71 6.75 31.79
CA VAL A 6 -0.58 7.05 30.36
C VAL A 6 -0.35 8.54 30.17
N ASP A 7 0.92 8.92 30.00
CA ASP A 7 1.32 10.32 29.79
C ASP A 7 1.56 10.63 28.31
N GLY A 8 0.62 11.31 27.68
CA GLY A 8 0.70 11.72 26.29
C GLY A 8 1.86 12.68 26.00
N THR A 9 2.35 13.45 26.97
CA THR A 9 3.43 14.42 26.72
C THR A 9 4.73 13.75 26.27
N THR A 10 4.95 12.51 26.69
CA THR A 10 6.11 11.69 26.30
C THR A 10 6.11 11.28 24.83
N LEU A 11 4.98 11.37 24.15
CA LEU A 11 4.82 10.99 22.75
C LEU A 11 5.42 12.02 21.77
N ILE A 12 5.54 13.28 22.17
CA ILE A 12 5.94 14.37 21.25
C ILE A 12 7.33 14.10 20.65
N LYS A 13 8.31 13.79 21.49
CA LYS A 13 9.69 13.55 21.05
C LYS A 13 9.82 12.40 20.05
N PRO A 14 9.32 11.16 20.31
CA PRO A 14 9.41 10.08 19.33
C PRO A 14 8.62 10.37 18.06
N ILE A 15 7.49 11.09 18.13
CA ILE A 15 6.74 11.50 16.93
C ILE A 15 7.59 12.42 16.04
N VAL A 16 8.23 13.43 16.63
CA VAL A 16 9.09 14.37 15.88
C VAL A 16 10.25 13.63 15.22
N GLN A 17 10.90 12.73 15.96
CA GLN A 17 11.99 11.89 15.43
C GLN A 17 11.53 10.99 14.28
N ASP A 18 10.35 10.38 14.41
CA ASP A 18 9.77 9.56 13.33
C ASP A 18 9.49 10.42 12.10
N LEU A 19 8.96 11.65 12.25
CA LEU A 19 8.63 12.53 11.12
C LEU A 19 9.84 13.05 10.34
N GLU A 20 11.04 13.04 10.92
CA GLU A 20 12.28 13.32 10.20
C GLU A 20 12.67 12.19 9.23
N SER A 21 12.09 11.00 9.40
CA SER A 21 12.37 9.83 8.57
C SER A 21 11.54 9.81 7.29
N PRO A 22 12.12 9.40 6.14
CA PRO A 22 11.38 9.22 4.90
C PRO A 22 10.19 8.26 5.05
N GLY A 23 9.09 8.55 4.33
CA GLY A 23 7.88 7.72 4.32
C GLY A 23 7.00 7.84 5.57
N MET A 24 7.40 8.60 6.57
CA MET A 24 6.61 8.81 7.78
C MET A 24 5.55 9.89 7.57
N THR A 25 4.33 9.59 8.03
CA THR A 25 3.20 10.53 8.05
C THR A 25 2.88 10.93 9.49
N PRO A 26 2.27 12.10 9.73
CA PRO A 26 1.85 12.53 11.07
C PRO A 26 1.06 11.45 11.81
N VAL A 27 0.10 10.84 11.11
CA VAL A 27 -0.77 9.80 11.69
C VAL A 27 0.02 8.52 12.01
N LEU A 28 0.89 8.06 11.10
CA LEU A 28 1.69 6.86 11.33
C LEU A 28 2.70 7.05 12.48
N ALA A 29 3.31 8.24 12.59
CA ALA A 29 4.20 8.59 13.69
C ALA A 29 3.45 8.59 15.03
N ILE A 30 2.25 9.18 15.08
CA ILE A 30 1.38 9.14 16.26
C ILE A 30 1.02 7.70 16.64
N GLU A 31 0.61 6.86 15.69
CA GLU A 31 0.25 5.46 15.92
C GLU A 31 1.43 4.67 16.51
N ARG A 32 2.62 4.80 15.91
CA ARG A 32 3.83 4.11 16.37
C ARG A 32 4.24 4.55 17.77
N ALA A 33 4.21 5.85 18.03
CA ALA A 33 4.52 6.39 19.36
C ALA A 33 3.50 5.92 20.41
N LEU A 34 2.20 5.93 20.09
CA LEU A 34 1.15 5.41 20.96
C LEU A 34 1.31 3.92 21.25
N GLU A 35 1.61 3.11 20.23
CA GLU A 35 1.85 1.67 20.40
C GLU A 35 3.03 1.40 21.34
N ALA A 36 4.16 2.06 21.09
CA ALA A 36 5.36 1.93 21.91
C ALA A 36 5.10 2.39 23.36
N HIS A 37 4.41 3.53 23.52
CA HIS A 37 4.10 4.10 24.83
C HIS A 37 3.17 3.21 25.64
N LEU A 38 2.04 2.79 25.06
CA LEU A 38 1.11 1.88 25.74
C LEU A 38 1.84 0.59 26.13
N ARG A 39 2.65 0.01 25.23
CA ARG A 39 3.43 -1.18 25.55
C ARG A 39 4.33 -0.96 26.75
N GLN A 40 5.02 0.19 26.81
CA GLN A 40 5.90 0.55 27.93
C GLN A 40 5.12 0.74 29.23
N CYS A 41 4.05 1.55 29.24
CA CYS A 41 3.21 1.79 30.41
C CYS A 41 2.70 0.48 31.04
N PHE A 42 2.23 -0.44 30.20
CA PHE A 42 1.73 -1.74 30.65
C PHE A 42 2.86 -2.69 31.06
N MET A 43 4.02 -2.63 30.41
CA MET A 43 5.18 -3.44 30.81
C MET A 43 5.67 -3.04 32.21
N GLU A 44 5.72 -1.74 32.51
CA GLU A 44 6.12 -1.22 33.83
C GLU A 44 5.08 -1.58 34.90
N SER A 45 3.80 -1.30 34.62
CA SER A 45 2.70 -1.47 35.58
C SER A 45 2.45 -2.94 35.97
N PHE A 46 2.80 -3.89 35.10
CA PHE A 46 2.58 -5.33 35.29
C PHE A 46 3.88 -6.14 35.35
N SER A 47 5.03 -5.48 35.52
CA SER A 47 6.36 -6.10 35.46
C SER A 47 6.56 -7.31 36.39
N ASP A 48 5.86 -7.34 37.52
CA ASP A 48 5.89 -8.40 38.53
C ASP A 48 5.09 -9.66 38.16
N ILE A 49 4.16 -9.57 37.20
CA ILE A 49 3.25 -10.69 36.85
C ILE A 49 3.28 -11.10 35.37
N LEU A 50 4.02 -10.37 34.53
CA LEU A 50 4.12 -10.65 33.09
C LEU A 50 4.96 -11.91 32.83
N ILE A 51 4.42 -12.83 32.02
CA ILE A 51 5.21 -13.97 31.50
C ILE A 51 5.91 -13.66 30.18
N LYS A 52 5.45 -12.62 29.47
CA LYS A 52 6.00 -12.11 28.22
C LYS A 52 5.59 -10.66 28.02
N PRO A 53 6.29 -9.88 27.19
CA PRO A 53 5.94 -8.49 26.96
C PRO A 53 4.49 -8.32 26.47
N PRO A 54 3.80 -7.24 26.88
CA PRO A 54 2.46 -6.94 26.38
C PRO A 54 2.44 -6.82 24.86
N ALA A 55 1.37 -7.33 24.26
CA ALA A 55 1.09 -7.12 22.84
C ALA A 55 0.07 -6.00 22.68
N VAL A 56 0.41 -4.95 21.96
CA VAL A 56 -0.49 -3.85 21.62
C VAL A 56 -0.93 -3.99 20.17
N ARG A 57 -2.21 -3.76 19.88
CA ARG A 57 -2.76 -3.82 18.54
C ARG A 57 -3.69 -2.65 18.29
N PHE A 58 -3.46 -1.94 17.19
CA PHE A 58 -4.40 -1.00 16.60
C PHE A 58 -5.13 -1.64 15.41
N HIS A 59 -6.32 -1.14 15.11
CA HIS A 59 -7.15 -1.63 14.01
C HIS A 59 -7.25 -0.58 12.92
N SER A 60 -6.70 -0.90 11.73
CA SER A 60 -6.65 0.01 10.59
C SER A 60 -8.03 0.51 10.10
N SER A 61 -9.11 -0.21 10.41
CA SER A 61 -10.46 0.12 9.99
C SER A 61 -11.10 1.32 10.71
N TYR A 62 -10.56 1.76 11.85
CA TYR A 62 -11.13 2.87 12.61
C TYR A 62 -10.53 4.24 12.25
N PHE A 63 -9.71 4.30 11.21
CA PHE A 63 -9.04 5.54 10.81
C PHE A 63 -9.79 6.23 9.68
N LYS A 64 -10.33 7.43 9.96
CA LYS A 64 -10.97 8.26 8.94
C LYS A 64 -9.96 9.01 8.06
N GLN A 65 -8.75 9.32 8.56
CA GLN A 65 -7.82 10.23 7.87
C GLN A 65 -6.35 9.78 7.92
N ARG A 66 -6.04 8.57 7.45
CA ARG A 66 -4.68 7.96 7.53
C ARG A 66 -3.55 8.81 6.92
N PHE A 67 -3.88 9.71 5.98
CA PHE A 67 -2.93 10.56 5.27
C PHE A 67 -3.05 12.04 5.65
N ALA A 68 -3.66 12.36 6.81
CA ALA A 68 -3.82 13.73 7.26
C ALA A 68 -2.47 14.44 7.44
N SER A 69 -2.42 15.69 6.99
CA SER A 69 -1.35 16.64 7.31
C SER A 69 -1.52 17.18 8.74
N LEU A 70 -0.48 17.82 9.30
CA LEU A 70 -0.61 18.49 10.60
C LEU A 70 -1.67 19.59 10.60
N PRO A 71 -1.80 20.47 9.59
CA PRO A 71 -2.91 21.42 9.51
C PRO A 71 -4.30 20.76 9.58
N THR A 72 -4.47 19.62 8.91
CA THR A 72 -5.72 18.85 9.03
C THR A 72 -5.93 18.38 10.46
N LEU A 73 -4.94 17.74 11.08
CA LEU A 73 -5.02 17.27 12.46
C LEU A 73 -5.18 18.42 13.48
N LEU A 74 -4.67 19.62 13.21
CA LEU A 74 -4.85 20.78 14.08
C LEU A 74 -6.31 21.24 14.14
N SER A 75 -7.11 20.95 13.11
CA SER A 75 -8.52 21.32 13.08
C SER A 75 -9.43 20.35 13.84
N VAL A 76 -9.03 19.08 14.00
CA VAL A 76 -9.90 18.02 14.55
C VAL A 76 -9.30 17.23 15.72
N GLY A 77 -7.98 17.24 15.86
CA GLY A 77 -7.20 16.36 16.73
C GLY A 77 -6.89 15.03 16.06
N TYR A 78 -6.49 14.05 16.86
CA TYR A 78 -6.37 12.66 16.43
C TYR A 78 -7.23 11.76 17.33
N ASP A 79 -7.95 10.85 16.71
CA ASP A 79 -8.83 9.89 17.38
C ASP A 79 -8.57 8.47 16.87
N THR A 80 -8.59 7.50 17.78
CA THR A 80 -8.55 6.08 17.45
C THR A 80 -9.40 5.27 18.42
N TRP A 81 -9.94 4.15 17.95
CA TRP A 81 -10.91 3.35 18.70
C TRP A 81 -10.45 1.91 18.87
N TYR A 82 -10.80 1.37 20.04
CA TYR A 82 -10.61 -0.03 20.38
C TYR A 82 -9.17 -0.58 20.28
N PRO A 83 -8.09 0.18 20.60
CA PRO A 83 -6.79 -0.46 20.71
C PRO A 83 -6.82 -1.55 21.79
N GLU A 84 -6.22 -2.69 21.47
CA GLU A 84 -6.18 -3.87 22.31
C GLU A 84 -4.78 -4.03 22.92
N ILE A 85 -4.72 -4.17 24.24
CA ILE A 85 -3.51 -4.52 24.98
C ILE A 85 -3.71 -5.90 25.59
N THR A 86 -2.92 -6.87 25.16
CA THR A 86 -2.96 -8.23 25.70
C THR A 86 -1.79 -8.47 26.63
N ILE A 87 -2.12 -8.73 27.89
CA ILE A 87 -1.23 -9.10 28.97
C ILE A 87 -1.34 -10.61 29.18
N ALA A 88 -0.21 -11.28 29.38
CA ALA A 88 -0.19 -12.70 29.68
C ALA A 88 0.43 -12.91 31.06
N THR A 89 -0.28 -13.64 31.91
CA THR A 89 0.08 -13.91 33.31
C THR A 89 0.04 -15.41 33.58
N LYS A 90 0.65 -15.85 34.68
CA LYS A 90 0.42 -17.20 35.20
C LYS A 90 -1.01 -17.30 35.76
N PRO A 91 -1.60 -18.52 35.85
CA PRO A 91 -2.94 -18.69 36.39
C PRO A 91 -3.19 -18.06 37.77
N GLU A 92 -2.19 -18.10 38.65
CA GLU A 92 -2.19 -17.53 40.00
C GLU A 92 -2.16 -16.00 40.03
N ASP A 93 -1.65 -15.35 38.98
CA ASP A 93 -1.48 -13.89 38.89
C ASP A 93 -2.62 -13.22 38.09
N SER A 94 -3.76 -13.90 37.92
CA SER A 94 -4.90 -13.36 37.20
C SER A 94 -5.49 -12.13 37.90
N PHE A 95 -5.87 -11.13 37.12
CA PHE A 95 -6.59 -9.95 37.60
C PHE A 95 -7.93 -9.77 36.87
N GLU A 96 -8.85 -9.05 37.51
CA GLU A 96 -10.19 -8.75 36.99
C GLU A 96 -10.43 -7.26 36.78
N ASP A 97 -9.49 -6.40 37.19
CA ASP A 97 -9.65 -4.95 37.08
C ASP A 97 -8.31 -4.20 36.97
N VAL A 98 -8.37 -3.02 36.33
CA VAL A 98 -7.26 -2.11 36.07
C VAL A 98 -7.75 -0.68 36.19
N SER A 99 -6.98 0.19 36.84
CA SER A 99 -7.24 1.63 36.85
C SER A 99 -6.28 2.37 35.93
N PHE A 100 -6.76 3.47 35.35
CA PHE A 100 -5.98 4.35 34.49
C PHE A 100 -5.85 5.72 35.13
N ALA A 101 -4.69 6.34 34.97
CA ALA A 101 -4.55 7.79 35.07
C ALA A 101 -3.89 8.29 33.79
N SER A 102 -4.44 9.33 33.18
CA SER A 102 -3.91 9.90 31.94
C SER A 102 -3.63 11.39 32.08
N SER A 103 -2.62 11.87 31.36
CA SER A 103 -2.24 13.28 31.24
C SER A 103 -1.85 13.55 29.79
N GLY A 104 -2.27 14.68 29.20
CA GLY A 104 -1.97 15.01 27.79
C GLY A 104 -2.56 14.04 26.76
N ILE A 105 -3.42 13.11 27.19
CA ILE A 105 -4.13 12.13 26.37
C ILE A 105 -5.47 11.81 27.03
N GLU A 106 -6.53 11.76 26.23
CA GLU A 106 -7.87 11.50 26.69
C GLU A 106 -8.24 10.04 26.44
N LEU A 107 -8.70 9.35 27.49
CA LEU A 107 -9.26 8.01 27.40
C LEU A 107 -10.77 8.14 27.58
N LEU A 108 -11.49 8.19 26.46
CA LEU A 108 -12.91 8.53 26.44
C LEU A 108 -13.79 7.28 26.53
N PRO A 109 -14.91 7.35 27.28
CA PRO A 109 -15.79 6.22 27.40
C PRO A 109 -16.75 6.09 26.22
N ILE A 110 -17.22 4.87 25.97
CA ILE A 110 -18.32 4.60 25.03
C ILE A 110 -19.54 4.16 25.83
N MET A 111 -20.71 4.69 25.43
CA MET A 111 -22.01 4.33 25.98
C MET A 111 -22.49 2.99 25.41
N TYR A 112 -22.76 2.04 26.30
CA TYR A 112 -23.39 0.77 25.99
C TYR A 112 -24.78 0.74 26.61
N GLY A 113 -25.82 0.69 25.77
CA GLY A 113 -27.21 0.51 26.22
C GLY A 113 -27.63 1.49 27.32
N GLY A 114 -27.86 2.75 26.98
CA GLY A 114 -28.56 3.77 27.78
C GLY A 114 -27.93 4.25 29.09
N VAL A 115 -27.14 3.43 29.80
CA VAL A 115 -26.76 3.71 31.19
C VAL A 115 -25.29 3.36 31.50
N VAL A 116 -24.65 2.45 30.76
CA VAL A 116 -23.29 1.99 31.09
C VAL A 116 -22.26 2.68 30.20
N SER A 117 -21.48 3.59 30.78
CA SER A 117 -20.34 4.26 30.15
C SER A 117 -19.03 3.61 30.61
N ARG A 118 -18.19 3.15 29.69
CA ARG A 118 -16.89 2.52 30.02
C ARG A 118 -15.76 3.06 29.18
N VAL A 119 -14.64 3.40 29.83
CA VAL A 119 -13.38 3.79 29.17
C VAL A 119 -12.68 2.60 28.53
N PHE A 120 -12.75 1.43 29.17
CA PHE A 120 -12.15 0.20 28.65
C PHE A 120 -13.04 -1.02 28.90
N ARG A 121 -12.69 -2.12 28.23
CA ARG A 121 -13.25 -3.45 28.46
C ARG A 121 -12.11 -4.41 28.75
N LEU A 122 -12.27 -5.28 29.75
CA LEU A 122 -11.33 -6.35 30.03
C LEU A 122 -11.97 -7.69 29.66
N LYS A 123 -11.27 -8.49 28.87
CA LYS A 123 -11.63 -9.87 28.52
C LYS A 123 -10.55 -10.81 29.02
N VAL A 124 -10.95 -11.81 29.79
CA VAL A 124 -10.05 -12.84 30.33
C VAL A 124 -10.24 -14.14 29.55
N LYS A 125 -9.14 -14.73 29.07
CA LYS A 125 -9.12 -16.03 28.39
C LYS A 125 -8.12 -16.96 29.06
N LYS A 126 -8.62 -18.03 29.68
CA LYS A 126 -7.79 -19.08 30.28
C LYS A 126 -7.21 -19.99 29.20
N LEU A 127 -5.90 -20.25 29.25
CA LEU A 127 -5.18 -21.19 28.39
C LEU A 127 -4.49 -22.25 29.26
N LYS A 128 -3.91 -23.29 28.64
CA LYS A 128 -3.31 -24.42 29.36
C LYS A 128 -2.20 -24.03 30.36
N ARG A 129 -1.40 -23.00 30.04
CA ARG A 129 -0.20 -22.61 30.82
C ARG A 129 -0.19 -21.14 31.25
N GLN A 130 -1.21 -20.38 30.88
CA GLN A 130 -1.27 -18.94 31.10
C GLN A 130 -2.71 -18.43 31.04
N ILE A 131 -2.93 -17.22 31.51
CA ILE A 131 -4.16 -16.47 31.30
C ILE A 131 -3.83 -15.24 30.45
N ASN A 132 -4.67 -14.99 29.45
CA ASN A 132 -4.60 -13.77 28.65
C ASN A 132 -5.66 -12.79 29.12
N HIS A 133 -5.22 -11.58 29.43
CA HIS A 133 -6.03 -10.43 29.80
C HIS A 133 -5.96 -9.43 28.66
N THR A 134 -7.04 -9.31 27.88
CA THR A 134 -7.13 -8.35 26.79
C THR A 134 -7.91 -7.14 27.25
N ILE A 135 -7.23 -6.01 27.36
CA ILE A 135 -7.78 -4.70 27.69
C ILE A 135 -8.02 -3.95 26.39
N THR A 136 -9.27 -3.65 26.07
CA THR A 136 -9.65 -2.82 24.93
C THR A 136 -9.99 -1.42 25.46
N ILE A 137 -9.15 -0.43 25.16
CA ILE A 137 -9.48 0.97 25.44
C ILE A 137 -10.47 1.41 24.37
N ASN A 138 -11.61 1.98 24.75
CA ASN A 138 -12.70 2.21 23.81
C ASN A 138 -12.41 3.35 22.83
N HIS A 139 -11.83 4.44 23.32
CA HIS A 139 -11.52 5.61 22.51
C HIS A 139 -10.33 6.35 23.11
N ILE A 140 -9.30 6.58 22.30
CA ILE A 140 -8.16 7.44 22.62
C ILE A 140 -8.26 8.69 21.77
N ARG A 141 -8.17 9.86 22.41
CA ARG A 141 -8.10 11.16 21.75
C ARG A 141 -6.85 11.92 22.14
N LEU A 142 -6.18 12.48 21.14
CA LEU A 142 -5.12 13.47 21.27
C LEU A 142 -5.68 14.80 20.75
N GLY A 143 -5.83 15.77 21.65
CA GLY A 143 -6.44 17.07 21.34
C GLY A 143 -5.61 17.93 20.39
N THR A 144 -6.19 19.03 19.92
CA THR A 144 -5.52 19.97 19.00
C THR A 144 -4.26 20.59 19.62
N ASP A 145 -4.25 20.84 20.92
CA ASP A 145 -3.08 21.36 21.64
C ASP A 145 -1.87 20.41 21.58
N PHE A 146 -2.13 19.10 21.59
CA PHE A 146 -1.11 18.08 21.40
C PHE A 146 -0.52 18.13 19.99
N ILE A 147 -1.38 18.28 18.97
CA ILE A 147 -0.95 18.43 17.58
C ILE A 147 -0.16 19.74 17.39
N GLN A 148 -0.57 20.82 18.06
CA GLN A 148 0.15 22.09 18.07
C GLN A 148 1.54 21.94 18.69
N ALA A 149 1.68 21.16 19.75
CA ALA A 149 2.98 20.87 20.35
C ALA A 149 3.92 20.13 19.37
N ILE A 150 3.39 19.17 18.59
CA ILE A 150 4.17 18.51 17.51
C ILE A 150 4.61 19.53 16.47
N GLN A 151 3.68 20.37 15.97
CA GLN A 151 4.01 21.37 14.95
C GLN A 151 5.07 22.37 15.45
N ASN A 152 4.96 22.83 16.70
CA ASN A 152 5.93 23.73 17.31
C ASN A 152 7.31 23.07 17.41
N ALA A 153 7.36 21.79 17.81
CA ALA A 153 8.61 21.05 17.90
C ALA A 153 9.29 20.82 16.53
N LEU A 154 8.51 20.78 15.45
CA LEU A 154 9.01 20.63 14.07
C LEU A 154 9.44 21.95 13.41
N SER A 155 9.16 23.11 14.03
CA SER A 155 9.44 24.43 13.41
C SER A 155 10.91 24.66 13.02
N HIS A 156 11.83 23.91 13.63
CA HIS A 156 13.27 23.95 13.35
C HIS A 156 13.83 22.62 12.81
N ALA A 157 12.96 21.61 12.61
CA ALA A 157 13.38 20.31 12.10
C ALA A 157 13.68 20.37 10.61
N THR A 158 14.70 19.65 10.16
CA THR A 158 14.99 19.49 8.73
C THR A 158 14.32 18.21 8.25
N LEU A 159 13.24 18.35 7.48
CA LEU A 159 12.51 17.21 6.93
C LEU A 159 13.11 16.81 5.57
N LEU A 160 13.65 15.59 5.49
CA LEU A 160 14.21 15.05 4.24
C LEU A 160 13.16 14.89 3.14
N GLN A 161 11.95 14.49 3.52
CA GLN A 161 10.80 14.41 2.63
C GLN A 161 9.53 14.87 3.38
N PRO A 162 9.09 16.12 3.19
CA PRO A 162 7.92 16.65 3.89
C PRO A 162 6.59 16.26 3.21
N LEU A 163 6.62 15.59 2.04
CA LEU A 163 5.41 15.23 1.31
C LEU A 163 4.85 13.87 1.75
N ILE A 164 3.54 13.83 1.97
CA ILE A 164 2.76 12.63 2.23
C ILE A 164 2.13 12.18 0.92
N ALA A 165 2.37 10.93 0.51
CA ALA A 165 1.56 10.31 -0.52
C ALA A 165 0.16 9.99 0.03
N ASN A 166 -0.83 10.77 -0.38
CA ASN A 166 -2.21 10.67 0.07
C ASN A 166 -3.02 9.84 -0.92
N PHE A 167 -3.45 8.67 -0.46
CA PHE A 167 -4.30 7.73 -1.21
C PHE A 167 -5.76 7.75 -0.74
N GLY A 168 -6.16 8.76 0.05
CA GLY A 168 -7.49 8.88 0.62
C GLY A 168 -8.58 9.14 -0.43
N PRO A 169 -9.80 8.61 -0.24
CA PRO A 169 -10.91 8.77 -1.19
C PRO A 169 -11.46 10.21 -1.25
N GLU A 170 -11.08 11.05 -0.29
CA GLU A 170 -11.58 12.41 -0.11
C GLU A 170 -11.17 13.37 -1.23
N VAL A 171 -10.20 13.01 -2.08
CA VAL A 171 -9.59 13.97 -3.00
C VAL A 171 -10.24 13.98 -4.38
N VAL A 172 -10.67 12.83 -4.91
CA VAL A 172 -11.04 12.69 -6.34
C VAL A 172 -12.27 11.77 -6.57
N SER A 173 -12.92 11.26 -5.50
CA SER A 173 -14.04 10.29 -5.47
C SER A 173 -13.62 8.81 -5.40
N TRP A 174 -14.54 7.95 -4.94
CA TRP A 174 -14.30 6.51 -4.80
C TRP A 174 -13.91 5.79 -6.10
N TRP A 175 -14.34 6.33 -7.24
CA TRP A 175 -14.17 5.74 -8.57
C TRP A 175 -12.98 6.30 -9.34
N HIS A 176 -12.62 7.56 -9.10
CA HIS A 176 -11.45 8.21 -9.70
C HIS A 176 -10.39 8.40 -8.63
N ARG A 177 -9.45 7.45 -8.52
CA ARG A 177 -8.37 7.53 -7.55
C ARG A 177 -7.25 8.37 -8.15
N ALA A 178 -7.10 9.62 -7.71
CA ALA A 178 -5.82 10.32 -7.87
C ALA A 178 -5.03 10.22 -6.59
N VAL A 179 -3.72 10.14 -6.73
CA VAL A 179 -2.78 10.25 -5.61
C VAL A 179 -2.34 11.70 -5.52
N THR A 180 -2.50 12.29 -4.34
CA THR A 180 -1.98 13.63 -4.07
C THR A 180 -0.76 13.57 -3.17
N PHE A 181 0.04 14.62 -3.21
CA PHE A 181 1.26 14.75 -2.44
C PHE A 181 1.08 15.97 -1.55
N ASP A 182 0.82 15.73 -0.27
CA ASP A 182 0.41 16.78 0.67
C ASP A 182 1.61 17.13 1.55
N HIS A 183 1.99 18.41 1.58
CA HIS A 183 3.08 18.87 2.44
C HIS A 183 2.62 18.83 3.91
N MET A 184 3.27 18.00 4.72
CA MET A 184 2.77 17.64 6.06
C MET A 184 2.65 18.83 7.01
N LEU A 185 3.46 19.89 6.84
CA LEU A 185 3.46 21.07 7.72
C LEU A 185 2.52 22.18 7.25
N THR A 186 2.35 22.34 5.94
CA THR A 186 1.64 23.50 5.34
C THR A 186 0.26 23.10 4.82
N GLY A 187 0.03 21.81 4.59
CA GLY A 187 -1.19 21.29 3.96
C GLY A 187 -1.27 21.58 2.47
N GLU A 188 -0.24 22.18 1.87
CA GLU A 188 -0.19 22.43 0.44
C GLU A 188 -0.20 21.11 -0.33
N ARG A 189 -1.05 21.02 -1.35
CA ARG A 189 -1.32 19.79 -2.07
C ARG A 189 -0.85 19.87 -3.52
N PHE A 190 -0.14 18.83 -3.93
CA PHE A 190 0.43 18.69 -5.26
C PHE A 190 -0.08 17.44 -5.96
N LEU A 191 -0.01 17.47 -7.29
CA LEU A 191 -0.21 16.32 -8.18
C LEU A 191 1.07 16.08 -8.97
N CYS A 192 1.30 14.84 -9.39
CA CYS A 192 2.40 14.56 -10.31
C CYS A 192 2.01 14.97 -11.73
N SER A 193 2.85 15.70 -12.46
CA SER A 193 2.59 16.10 -13.85
C SER A 193 2.20 14.95 -14.77
N CYS A 194 2.73 13.74 -14.54
CA CYS A 194 2.42 12.56 -15.35
C CYS A 194 0.94 12.17 -15.33
N SER A 195 0.17 12.55 -14.31
CA SER A 195 -1.25 12.18 -14.19
C SER A 195 -2.17 13.18 -14.86
N MET A 196 -1.63 14.30 -15.38
CA MET A 196 -2.41 15.35 -16.03
C MET A 196 -3.26 14.85 -17.23
N PRO A 197 -2.76 13.97 -18.13
CA PRO A 197 -3.59 13.41 -19.20
C PRO A 197 -4.80 12.65 -18.66
N TYR A 198 -4.59 11.80 -17.66
CA TYR A 198 -5.66 11.06 -16.98
C TYR A 198 -6.67 11.96 -16.30
N HIS A 199 -6.21 13.00 -15.60
CA HIS A 199 -7.10 13.96 -14.96
C HIS A 199 -7.95 14.73 -15.97
N ASN A 200 -7.36 15.13 -17.12
CA ASN A 200 -8.09 15.79 -18.18
C ASN A 200 -9.14 14.89 -18.83
N ASP A 201 -8.80 13.62 -19.08
CA ASP A 201 -9.76 12.64 -19.62
C ASP A 201 -10.91 12.38 -18.64
N ALA A 202 -10.60 12.17 -17.36
CA ALA A 202 -11.60 11.95 -16.31
C ALA A 202 -12.58 13.15 -16.16
N ILE A 203 -12.12 14.37 -16.41
CA ILE A 203 -12.99 15.57 -16.45
C ILE A 203 -13.90 15.57 -17.68
N MET A 204 -13.40 15.13 -18.84
CA MET A 204 -14.11 15.20 -20.13
C MET A 204 -15.04 14.02 -20.41
N ARG A 205 -14.73 12.83 -19.88
CA ARG A 205 -15.47 11.58 -20.10
C ARG A 205 -15.87 10.99 -18.75
N PRO A 206 -16.93 11.52 -18.13
CA PRO A 206 -17.40 10.99 -16.87
C PRO A 206 -18.08 9.64 -17.11
N HIS A 207 -17.30 8.57 -17.09
CA HIS A 207 -17.86 7.25 -16.94
C HIS A 207 -18.56 7.23 -15.56
N PHE A 208 -19.89 7.13 -15.57
CA PHE A 208 -20.84 7.10 -14.46
C PHE A 208 -21.51 8.43 -14.04
N GLU A 209 -22.81 8.52 -14.34
CA GLU A 209 -23.73 9.64 -14.11
C GLU A 209 -24.15 9.92 -12.66
N HIS A 210 -23.52 9.37 -11.62
CA HIS A 210 -24.10 9.45 -10.26
C HIS A 210 -23.27 10.09 -9.15
N ILE A 211 -22.03 10.56 -9.37
CA ILE A 211 -21.33 11.38 -8.36
C ILE A 211 -20.46 12.46 -9.03
N GLY A 212 -20.89 13.73 -8.93
CA GLY A 212 -20.00 14.87 -8.70
C GLY A 212 -18.94 15.24 -9.76
N ILE A 213 -19.25 15.23 -11.05
CA ILE A 213 -18.32 15.73 -12.11
C ILE A 213 -17.94 17.20 -11.86
N GLY A 214 -18.90 18.00 -11.39
CA GLY A 214 -18.67 19.39 -10.98
C GLY A 214 -17.72 19.50 -9.78
N ASP A 215 -17.71 18.51 -8.89
CA ASP A 215 -16.85 18.48 -7.71
C ASP A 215 -15.44 18.03 -8.08
N LEU A 216 -15.30 17.03 -8.97
CA LEU A 216 -14.01 16.59 -9.50
C LEU A 216 -13.25 17.73 -10.21
N ARG A 217 -13.94 18.46 -11.10
CA ARG A 217 -13.35 19.59 -11.81
C ARG A 217 -12.96 20.72 -10.85
N LYS A 218 -13.79 21.03 -9.85
CA LYS A 218 -13.46 22.03 -8.82
C LYS A 218 -12.25 21.61 -7.97
N CYS A 219 -12.17 20.34 -7.61
CA CYS A 219 -11.06 19.78 -6.84
C CYS A 219 -9.74 19.87 -7.64
N LEU A 220 -9.74 19.47 -8.91
CA LEU A 220 -8.51 19.38 -9.71
C LEU A 220 -7.96 20.74 -10.17
N VAL A 221 -8.80 21.75 -10.42
CA VAL A 221 -8.35 23.10 -10.86
C VAL A 221 -7.52 23.81 -9.79
N GLY A 222 -7.70 23.47 -8.50
CA GLY A 222 -6.96 24.08 -7.40
C GLY A 222 -5.58 23.49 -7.14
N PHE A 223 -5.20 22.38 -7.78
CA PHE A 223 -3.96 21.69 -7.48
C PHE A 223 -2.80 22.11 -8.37
N LYS A 224 -1.61 22.18 -7.75
CA LYS A 224 -0.34 22.42 -8.43
C LYS A 224 0.22 21.10 -8.94
N TYR A 225 0.61 21.05 -10.21
CA TYR A 225 1.34 19.92 -10.76
C TYR A 225 2.84 20.12 -10.59
N SER A 226 3.56 19.04 -10.31
CA SER A 226 5.02 19.04 -10.24
C SER A 226 5.59 17.74 -10.78
N GLU A 227 6.77 17.84 -11.37
CA GLU A 227 7.44 16.70 -12.00
C GLU A 227 7.97 15.71 -10.96
N ASN A 228 7.94 14.41 -11.31
CA ASN A 228 8.59 13.34 -10.55
C ASN A 228 8.16 13.20 -9.09
N LEU A 229 6.89 13.48 -8.79
CA LEU A 229 6.34 13.28 -7.45
C LEU A 229 5.82 11.86 -7.22
N CYS A 230 5.25 11.19 -8.22
CA CYS A 230 4.59 9.90 -7.97
C CYS A 230 5.57 8.74 -7.91
N HIS A 231 5.16 7.67 -7.23
CA HIS A 231 5.94 6.44 -7.07
C HIS A 231 6.39 5.86 -8.41
N LEU A 232 5.56 5.93 -9.46
CA LEU A 232 5.93 5.45 -10.79
C LEU A 232 7.03 6.30 -11.43
N CYS A 233 6.94 7.62 -11.37
CA CYS A 233 7.97 8.52 -11.90
C CYS A 233 9.28 8.38 -11.14
N ILE A 234 9.20 8.27 -9.81
CA ILE A 234 10.37 8.07 -8.95
C ILE A 234 11.04 6.75 -9.27
N SER A 235 10.30 5.63 -9.25
CA SER A 235 10.88 4.30 -9.46
C SER A 235 11.52 4.13 -10.85
N ARG A 236 11.00 4.83 -11.86
CA ARG A 236 11.60 4.87 -13.21
C ARG A 236 12.94 5.62 -13.26
N LYS A 237 13.15 6.59 -12.36
CA LYS A 237 14.38 7.40 -12.31
C LYS A 237 15.41 6.84 -11.33
N ALA A 238 14.95 6.44 -10.14
CA ALA A 238 15.76 5.93 -9.05
C ALA A 238 14.91 4.88 -8.30
N SER A 239 15.18 3.60 -8.57
CA SER A 239 14.42 2.48 -8.00
C SER A 239 14.66 2.27 -6.50
N ASP A 240 15.70 2.88 -5.95
CA ASP A 240 16.11 2.85 -4.54
C ASP A 240 15.64 4.08 -3.75
N ASP A 241 14.84 4.96 -4.36
CA ASP A 241 14.28 6.13 -3.69
C ASP A 241 13.07 5.75 -2.82
N GLU A 242 13.32 5.70 -1.51
CA GLU A 242 12.36 5.27 -0.49
C GLU A 242 11.59 6.44 0.14
N ARG A 243 11.50 7.61 -0.52
CA ARG A 243 10.97 8.83 0.11
C ARG A 243 9.54 8.72 0.66
N TYR A 244 8.71 7.81 0.13
CA TYR A 244 7.35 7.53 0.61
C TYR A 244 7.22 6.22 1.40
N GLY A 245 8.34 5.56 1.71
CA GLY A 245 8.41 4.30 2.43
C GLY A 245 7.55 3.19 1.80
N ALA A 246 7.11 2.24 2.64
CA ALA A 246 6.32 1.08 2.22
C ALA A 246 4.85 1.38 1.93
N SER A 247 4.42 2.65 1.93
CA SER A 247 3.02 3.02 1.74
C SER A 247 2.46 2.53 0.40
N ILE A 248 3.31 2.46 -0.64
CA ILE A 248 2.92 2.05 -1.98
C ILE A 248 2.57 0.56 -2.11
N GLU A 249 3.14 -0.32 -1.28
CA GLU A 249 2.97 -1.78 -1.37
C GLU A 249 1.50 -2.19 -1.25
N THR A 250 0.71 -1.44 -0.48
CA THR A 250 -0.72 -1.68 -0.25
C THR A 250 -1.64 -0.73 -1.02
N ASN A 251 -1.09 0.32 -1.65
CA ASN A 251 -1.86 1.39 -2.29
C ASN A 251 -1.60 1.58 -3.79
N TYR A 252 -0.77 0.74 -4.42
CA TYR A 252 -0.45 0.83 -5.86
C TYR A 252 -1.67 0.82 -6.79
N ASN A 253 -2.80 0.26 -6.33
CA ASN A 253 -4.07 0.27 -7.07
C ASN A 253 -4.56 1.68 -7.42
N ALA A 254 -4.09 2.72 -6.72
CA ALA A 254 -4.40 4.10 -7.05
C ALA A 254 -3.85 4.55 -8.42
N TYR A 255 -2.87 3.85 -9.00
CA TYR A 255 -2.30 4.17 -10.31
C TYR A 255 -2.93 3.41 -11.47
N VAL A 256 -3.79 2.43 -11.21
CA VAL A 256 -4.31 1.50 -12.22
C VAL A 256 -5.06 2.22 -13.32
N ALA A 257 -6.02 3.08 -12.96
CA ALA A 257 -6.83 3.80 -13.95
C ALA A 257 -5.97 4.72 -14.83
N GLN A 258 -4.99 5.41 -14.23
CA GLN A 258 -4.04 6.23 -14.98
C GLN A 258 -3.26 5.39 -15.99
N VAL A 259 -2.68 4.25 -15.56
CA VAL A 259 -1.86 3.40 -16.44
C VAL A 259 -2.69 2.71 -17.52
N MET A 260 -3.93 2.33 -17.23
CA MET A 260 -4.87 1.82 -18.24
C MET A 260 -5.09 2.84 -19.35
N LEU A 261 -5.29 4.12 -19.01
CA LEU A 261 -5.45 5.18 -19.99
C LEU A 261 -4.15 5.44 -20.75
N ASP A 262 -3.03 5.59 -20.02
CA ASP A 262 -1.72 5.93 -20.60
C ASP A 262 -1.27 4.88 -21.65
N LEU A 263 -1.58 3.60 -21.42
CA LEU A 263 -1.17 2.50 -22.29
C LEU A 263 -2.29 1.95 -23.19
N GLY A 264 -3.55 2.34 -22.94
CA GLY A 264 -4.71 1.78 -23.65
C GLY A 264 -4.93 0.29 -23.39
N VAL A 265 -4.78 -0.15 -22.13
CA VAL A 265 -4.80 -1.58 -21.76
C VAL A 265 -5.82 -1.90 -20.66
N ASP A 266 -6.12 -3.19 -20.50
CA ASP A 266 -6.97 -3.67 -19.40
C ASP A 266 -6.33 -3.52 -18.01
N GLU A 267 -7.16 -3.61 -16.97
CA GLU A 267 -6.75 -3.44 -15.57
C GLU A 267 -5.62 -4.39 -15.14
N ARG A 268 -5.62 -5.63 -15.61
CA ARG A 268 -4.64 -6.63 -15.17
C ARG A 268 -3.28 -6.39 -15.83
N THR A 269 -3.25 -5.96 -17.08
CA THR A 269 -2.05 -5.52 -17.81
C THR A 269 -1.46 -4.28 -17.12
N ALA A 270 -2.31 -3.30 -16.80
CA ALA A 270 -1.89 -2.09 -16.08
C ALA A 270 -1.31 -2.40 -14.69
N ARG A 271 -1.96 -3.29 -13.91
CA ARG A 271 -1.45 -3.76 -12.61
C ARG A 271 -0.09 -4.46 -12.76
N ALA A 272 0.08 -5.31 -13.77
CA ALA A 272 1.34 -6.00 -14.02
C ALA A 272 2.50 -5.03 -14.34
N GLU A 273 2.23 -3.98 -15.13
CA GLU A 273 3.18 -2.90 -15.39
C GLU A 273 3.52 -2.10 -14.13
N ILE A 274 2.51 -1.69 -13.35
CA ILE A 274 2.72 -0.98 -12.07
C ILE A 274 3.60 -1.80 -11.13
N MET A 275 3.28 -3.08 -10.96
CA MET A 275 4.05 -3.98 -10.09
C MET A 275 5.48 -4.22 -10.60
N HIS A 276 5.70 -4.19 -11.92
CA HIS A 276 7.05 -4.25 -12.49
C HIS A 276 7.83 -2.98 -12.14
N VAL A 277 7.28 -1.81 -12.47
CA VAL A 277 7.93 -0.50 -12.27
C VAL A 277 8.26 -0.27 -10.79
N LEU A 278 7.37 -0.67 -9.88
CA LEU A 278 7.56 -0.53 -8.44
C LEU A 278 8.40 -1.65 -7.80
N GLY A 279 8.90 -2.62 -8.57
CA GLY A 279 9.65 -3.76 -8.03
C GLY A 279 8.83 -4.72 -7.17
N LEU A 280 7.49 -4.65 -7.21
CA LEU A 280 6.57 -5.45 -6.40
C LEU A 280 6.17 -6.78 -7.04
N SER A 281 6.74 -7.13 -8.20
CA SER A 281 6.37 -8.34 -8.91
C SER A 281 6.81 -9.63 -8.19
N ARG A 282 5.86 -10.53 -7.96
CA ARG A 282 6.12 -11.87 -7.40
C ARG A 282 6.93 -12.77 -8.35
N TRP A 283 6.69 -12.64 -9.65
CA TRP A 283 7.35 -13.42 -10.69
C TRP A 283 8.66 -12.76 -11.12
N LYS A 284 9.69 -12.88 -10.26
CA LYS A 284 10.97 -12.18 -10.44
C LYS A 284 11.62 -12.43 -11.80
N ARG A 285 11.58 -13.69 -12.27
CA ARG A 285 12.26 -14.09 -13.52
C ARG A 285 11.53 -13.58 -14.77
N GLU A 286 10.20 -13.64 -14.78
CA GLU A 286 9.36 -13.06 -15.84
C GLU A 286 9.51 -11.54 -15.87
N SER A 287 9.47 -10.89 -14.70
CA SER A 287 9.71 -9.45 -14.54
C SER A 287 11.10 -9.03 -15.05
N ALA A 288 12.13 -9.84 -14.80
CA ALA A 288 13.49 -9.59 -15.30
C ALA A 288 13.58 -9.73 -16.83
N LEU A 289 12.93 -10.75 -17.42
CA LEU A 289 12.84 -10.87 -18.87
C LEU A 289 12.13 -9.66 -19.47
N TYR A 290 10.98 -9.25 -18.91
CA TYR A 290 10.24 -8.07 -19.34
C TYR A 290 11.09 -6.80 -19.32
N GLY A 291 11.85 -6.56 -18.24
CA GLY A 291 12.78 -5.43 -18.16
C GLY A 291 13.84 -5.44 -19.26
N LEU A 292 14.45 -6.61 -19.53
CA LEU A 292 15.41 -6.76 -20.64
C LEU A 292 14.78 -6.48 -22.00
N ILE A 293 13.54 -6.92 -22.23
CA ILE A 293 12.83 -6.65 -23.48
C ILE A 293 12.60 -5.14 -23.66
N ARG A 294 12.16 -4.43 -22.61
CA ARG A 294 12.01 -2.96 -22.65
C ARG A 294 13.31 -2.23 -22.98
N GLU A 295 14.43 -2.69 -22.43
CA GLU A 295 15.74 -2.11 -22.75
C GLU A 295 16.22 -2.40 -24.18
N ILE A 296 15.79 -3.53 -24.76
CA ILE A 296 16.19 -3.94 -26.10
C ILE A 296 15.32 -3.24 -27.16
N PHE A 297 14.05 -2.98 -26.84
CA PHE A 297 13.07 -2.33 -27.71
C PHE A 297 12.54 -1.03 -27.08
N PRO A 298 13.39 0.01 -26.92
CA PRO A 298 13.00 1.25 -26.26
C PRO A 298 11.92 2.05 -27.01
N ASP A 299 11.81 1.85 -28.33
CA ASP A 299 10.91 2.59 -29.21
C ASP A 299 9.59 1.84 -29.50
N ASN A 300 9.41 0.63 -28.95
CA ASN A 300 8.20 -0.18 -29.12
C ASN A 300 7.36 -0.22 -27.84
N LEU A 301 6.04 -0.34 -27.97
CA LEU A 301 5.18 -0.64 -26.84
C LEU A 301 5.40 -2.08 -26.39
N VAL A 302 5.88 -2.25 -25.16
CA VAL A 302 6.09 -3.58 -24.55
C VAL A 302 5.07 -3.77 -23.43
N LEU A 303 4.09 -4.65 -23.64
CA LEU A 303 3.00 -4.92 -22.71
C LEU A 303 3.26 -6.20 -21.92
N ARG A 304 2.96 -6.19 -20.62
CA ARG A 304 3.11 -7.35 -19.74
C ARG A 304 1.76 -7.94 -19.35
N GLU A 305 1.65 -9.28 -19.33
CA GLU A 305 0.39 -10.00 -19.10
C GLU A 305 -0.74 -9.49 -20.03
N ALA A 306 -0.42 -9.22 -21.29
CA ALA A 306 -1.35 -8.63 -22.24
C ALA A 306 -2.48 -9.61 -22.64
N SER A 307 -3.68 -9.09 -22.85
CA SER A 307 -4.86 -9.84 -23.31
C SER A 307 -5.50 -9.15 -24.50
N PRO A 308 -4.91 -9.22 -25.71
CA PRO A 308 -5.54 -8.66 -26.90
C PRO A 308 -6.96 -9.22 -27.08
N ASP A 309 -7.89 -8.43 -27.62
CA ASP A 309 -9.31 -8.79 -27.72
C ASP A 309 -9.54 -10.16 -28.38
N TRP A 310 -8.76 -10.46 -29.42
CA TRP A 310 -8.84 -11.73 -30.14
C TRP A 310 -8.42 -12.94 -29.30
N LEU A 311 -7.66 -12.76 -28.22
CA LEU A 311 -7.14 -13.83 -27.36
C LEU A 311 -8.12 -14.26 -26.24
N GLY A 312 -9.21 -13.50 -26.07
CA GLY A 312 -10.26 -13.79 -25.10
C GLY A 312 -9.77 -13.70 -23.65
N ARG A 313 -9.88 -14.79 -22.89
CA ARG A 313 -9.50 -14.82 -21.46
C ARG A 313 -8.04 -15.21 -21.21
N MET A 314 -7.31 -15.60 -22.25
CA MET A 314 -5.90 -15.99 -22.13
C MET A 314 -5.00 -14.76 -22.20
N ARG A 315 -3.77 -14.89 -21.70
CA ARG A 315 -2.80 -13.80 -21.66
C ARG A 315 -1.47 -14.21 -22.23
N ILE A 316 -0.80 -13.25 -22.86
CA ILE A 316 0.58 -13.33 -23.30
C ILE A 316 1.45 -12.70 -22.22
N ASP A 317 2.54 -13.36 -21.83
CA ASP A 317 3.40 -12.86 -20.75
C ASP A 317 4.03 -11.51 -21.12
N ILE A 318 4.57 -11.39 -22.33
CA ILE A 318 5.12 -10.15 -22.89
C ILE A 318 4.69 -10.02 -24.35
N TYR A 319 4.05 -8.91 -24.72
CA TYR A 319 3.53 -8.66 -26.06
C TYR A 319 4.05 -7.34 -26.63
N LEU A 320 4.56 -7.37 -27.86
CA LEU A 320 5.01 -6.21 -28.63
C LEU A 320 4.09 -6.09 -29.86
N PRO A 321 3.00 -5.31 -29.78
CA PRO A 321 1.98 -5.24 -30.83
C PRO A 321 2.54 -4.80 -32.18
N GLU A 322 3.45 -3.81 -32.20
CA GLU A 322 3.98 -3.24 -33.45
C GLU A 322 4.86 -4.23 -34.21
N LEU A 323 5.44 -5.21 -33.51
CA LEU A 323 6.29 -6.25 -34.09
C LEU A 323 5.54 -7.55 -34.36
N GLY A 324 4.26 -7.63 -34.00
CA GLY A 324 3.52 -8.90 -34.00
C GLY A 324 4.26 -9.99 -33.22
N LEU A 325 4.79 -9.67 -32.04
CA LEU A 325 5.67 -10.55 -31.28
C LEU A 325 5.12 -10.81 -29.88
N ALA A 326 4.92 -12.09 -29.58
CA ALA A 326 4.63 -12.61 -28.24
C ALA A 326 5.85 -13.35 -27.69
N ILE A 327 6.19 -13.08 -26.44
CA ILE A 327 7.25 -13.74 -25.70
C ILE A 327 6.63 -14.41 -24.47
N GLU A 328 6.87 -15.71 -24.32
CA GLU A 328 6.27 -16.54 -23.27
C GLU A 328 7.36 -17.14 -22.38
N HIS A 329 7.20 -17.02 -21.06
CA HIS A 329 8.09 -17.64 -20.08
C HIS A 329 7.53 -19.00 -19.66
N GLN A 330 8.21 -20.06 -20.07
CA GLN A 330 7.78 -21.44 -19.85
C GLN A 330 8.39 -21.98 -18.55
N GLY A 331 7.60 -21.98 -17.47
CA GLY A 331 7.93 -22.62 -16.19
C GLY A 331 8.06 -24.16 -16.26
N GLU A 332 8.59 -24.79 -15.21
CA GLU A 332 8.78 -26.26 -15.14
C GLU A 332 7.47 -27.05 -15.36
N GLN A 333 6.34 -26.49 -14.91
CA GLN A 333 5.01 -27.09 -15.05
C GLN A 333 4.56 -27.32 -16.51
N HIS A 334 5.17 -26.63 -17.47
CA HIS A 334 4.91 -26.81 -18.91
C HIS A 334 5.60 -28.05 -19.49
N TYR A 335 6.58 -28.62 -18.77
CA TYR A 335 7.37 -29.75 -19.24
C TYR A 335 7.08 -31.04 -18.49
N LYS A 336 6.65 -30.95 -17.23
CA LYS A 336 6.37 -32.12 -16.38
C LYS A 336 5.17 -31.87 -15.46
N PRO A 337 4.35 -32.89 -15.18
CA PRO A 337 3.30 -32.78 -14.19
C PRO A 337 3.92 -32.57 -12.81
N LEU A 338 3.47 -31.53 -12.11
CA LEU A 338 3.92 -31.22 -10.76
C LEU A 338 2.74 -31.41 -9.78
N PRO A 339 2.89 -32.24 -8.72
CA PRO A 339 1.81 -32.50 -7.77
C PRO A 339 1.21 -31.23 -7.14
N VAL A 340 2.06 -30.25 -6.83
CA VAL A 340 1.66 -28.94 -6.24
C VAL A 340 0.73 -28.14 -7.17
N PHE A 341 0.75 -28.43 -8.47
CA PHE A 341 -0.06 -27.74 -9.49
C PHE A 341 -1.22 -28.60 -10.02
N GLY A 342 -1.53 -29.72 -9.37
CA GLY A 342 -2.66 -30.59 -9.74
C GLY A 342 -2.33 -31.77 -10.66
N GLY A 343 -1.05 -32.13 -10.78
CA GLY A 343 -0.63 -33.39 -11.44
C GLY A 343 -0.91 -33.44 -12.95
N GLU A 344 -1.21 -34.64 -13.46
CA GLU A 344 -1.32 -34.90 -14.91
C GLU A 344 -2.51 -34.21 -15.59
N GLU A 345 -3.68 -34.15 -14.94
CA GLU A 345 -4.85 -33.47 -15.50
C GLU A 345 -4.63 -31.97 -15.67
N ALA A 346 -3.94 -31.33 -14.72
CA ALA A 346 -3.55 -29.94 -14.84
C ALA A 346 -2.54 -29.74 -15.99
N HIS A 347 -1.58 -30.64 -16.14
CA HIS A 347 -0.60 -30.61 -17.22
C HIS A 347 -1.26 -30.73 -18.60
N HIS A 348 -2.19 -31.68 -18.81
CA HIS A 348 -2.92 -31.81 -20.08
C HIS A 348 -3.72 -30.54 -20.43
N ARG A 349 -4.37 -29.92 -19.44
CA ARG A 349 -5.08 -28.64 -19.65
C ARG A 349 -4.13 -27.51 -20.05
N VAL A 350 -2.93 -27.47 -19.47
CA VAL A 350 -1.89 -26.48 -19.84
C VAL A 350 -1.46 -26.69 -21.29
N VAL A 351 -1.15 -27.92 -21.71
CA VAL A 351 -0.76 -28.24 -23.09
C VAL A 351 -1.83 -27.80 -24.08
N MET A 352 -3.09 -28.20 -23.86
CA MET A 352 -4.21 -27.82 -24.74
C MET A 352 -4.39 -26.30 -24.83
N ARG A 353 -4.23 -25.59 -23.71
CA ARG A 353 -4.32 -24.13 -23.67
C ARG A 353 -3.17 -23.47 -24.43
N ASP A 354 -1.96 -23.97 -24.28
CA ASP A 354 -0.78 -23.42 -24.95
C ASP A 354 -0.86 -23.63 -26.47
N GLU A 355 -1.37 -24.78 -26.93
CA GLU A 355 -1.65 -25.03 -28.35
C GLU A 355 -2.71 -24.08 -28.92
N LEU A 356 -3.83 -23.89 -28.20
CA LEU A 356 -4.87 -22.94 -28.60
C LEU A 356 -4.31 -21.51 -28.68
N LYS A 357 -3.56 -21.08 -27.66
CA LYS A 357 -2.91 -19.77 -27.62
C LYS A 357 -2.01 -19.55 -28.85
N ARG A 358 -1.15 -20.53 -29.18
CA ARG A 358 -0.26 -20.44 -30.35
C ARG A 358 -1.02 -20.34 -31.66
N ARG A 359 -2.11 -21.10 -31.81
CA ARG A 359 -2.96 -21.05 -33.00
C ARG A 359 -3.57 -19.66 -33.17
N MET A 360 -4.15 -19.11 -32.09
CA MET A 360 -4.74 -17.78 -32.11
C MET A 360 -3.70 -16.69 -32.38
N CYS A 361 -2.48 -16.82 -31.86
CA CYS A 361 -1.39 -15.91 -32.19
C CYS A 361 -1.06 -15.97 -33.68
N LEU A 362 -0.89 -17.17 -34.24
CA LEU A 362 -0.58 -17.36 -35.66
C LEU A 362 -1.67 -16.79 -36.58
N GLU A 363 -2.94 -17.04 -36.26
CA GLU A 363 -4.10 -16.52 -37.00
C GLU A 363 -4.15 -14.98 -37.01
N ASN A 364 -3.59 -14.33 -35.99
CA ASN A 364 -3.53 -12.88 -35.86
C ASN A 364 -2.15 -12.29 -36.24
N GLY A 365 -1.30 -13.07 -36.93
CA GLY A 365 0.01 -12.60 -37.39
C GLY A 365 1.04 -12.38 -36.26
N VAL A 366 0.80 -12.97 -35.08
CA VAL A 366 1.67 -12.86 -33.91
C VAL A 366 2.59 -14.07 -33.83
N ALA A 367 3.89 -13.83 -33.95
CA ALA A 367 4.92 -14.84 -33.74
C ALA A 367 5.16 -15.06 -32.24
N VAL A 368 5.26 -16.32 -31.81
CA VAL A 368 5.49 -16.68 -30.40
C VAL A 368 6.93 -17.18 -30.20
N ILE A 369 7.64 -16.59 -29.23
CA ILE A 369 8.99 -17.01 -28.82
C ILE A 369 8.98 -17.43 -27.36
N ASP A 370 9.24 -18.71 -27.11
CA ASP A 370 9.33 -19.23 -25.75
C ASP A 370 10.70 -18.99 -25.13
N PHE A 371 10.74 -18.68 -23.83
CA PHE A 371 11.93 -18.70 -23.00
C PHE A 371 11.74 -19.72 -21.88
N LYS A 372 12.63 -20.72 -21.81
CA LYS A 372 12.59 -21.71 -20.74
C LYS A 372 12.97 -21.10 -19.39
N TYR A 373 12.44 -21.70 -18.33
CA TYR A 373 12.74 -21.34 -16.94
C TYR A 373 14.23 -21.47 -16.55
N ASP A 374 15.06 -22.14 -17.34
CA ASP A 374 16.51 -22.32 -17.14
C ASP A 374 17.38 -21.51 -18.13
N ALA A 375 16.79 -20.88 -19.14
CA ALA A 375 17.51 -20.09 -20.14
C ALA A 375 18.33 -18.93 -19.52
N ALA A 376 19.48 -18.60 -20.10
CA ALA A 376 20.23 -17.43 -19.63
C ALA A 376 19.46 -16.13 -19.93
N LEU A 377 19.15 -15.34 -18.90
CA LEU A 377 18.54 -14.01 -19.02
C LEU A 377 19.62 -12.93 -19.04
N THR A 378 20.52 -13.00 -20.01
CA THR A 378 21.50 -11.92 -20.28
C THR A 378 21.06 -11.14 -21.51
N LYS A 379 21.36 -9.83 -21.55
CA LYS A 379 21.02 -8.96 -22.68
C LYS A 379 21.50 -9.54 -24.02
N THR A 380 22.71 -10.09 -24.06
CA THR A 380 23.28 -10.75 -25.24
C THR A 380 22.49 -11.99 -25.66
N ALA A 381 22.13 -12.88 -24.72
CA ALA A 381 21.39 -14.10 -25.04
C ALA A 381 19.98 -13.78 -25.55
N VAL A 382 19.31 -12.80 -24.93
CA VAL A 382 17.98 -12.34 -25.36
C VAL A 382 18.06 -11.72 -26.75
N LYS A 383 19.03 -10.81 -27.01
CA LYS A 383 19.23 -10.22 -28.34
C LYS A 383 19.48 -11.27 -29.42
N HIS A 384 20.34 -12.26 -29.14
CA HIS A 384 20.60 -13.33 -30.10
C HIS A 384 19.32 -14.11 -30.44
N ARG A 385 18.47 -14.42 -29.45
CA ARG A 385 17.21 -15.13 -29.66
C ARG A 385 16.19 -14.29 -30.44
N LEU A 386 16.23 -12.97 -30.28
CA LEU A 386 15.32 -12.01 -30.91
C LEU A 386 15.89 -11.32 -32.15
N ARG A 387 17.03 -11.78 -32.69
CA ARG A 387 17.77 -11.13 -33.78
C ARG A 387 16.91 -10.72 -34.99
N ARG A 388 15.91 -11.54 -35.32
CA ARG A 388 14.98 -11.31 -36.46
C ARG A 388 14.11 -10.05 -36.31
N TYR A 389 14.04 -9.49 -35.12
CA TYR A 389 13.23 -8.31 -34.79
C TYR A 389 14.10 -7.09 -34.44
N LEU A 390 15.44 -7.24 -34.45
CA LEU A 390 16.39 -6.17 -34.13
C LEU A 390 16.95 -5.48 -35.37
N GLU A 391 16.81 -6.10 -36.54
CA GLU A 391 17.25 -5.57 -37.82
C GLU A 391 16.01 -5.03 -38.57
N PRO A 392 16.10 -3.84 -39.19
CA PRO A 392 14.97 -3.16 -39.82
C PRO A 392 14.41 -3.88 -41.05
#